data_AF-A0A966IL89-F1
#
_entry.id   AF-A0A966IL89-F1
#
_cell.length_a   1.000
_cell.length_b   1.000
_cell.length_c   1.000
_cell.angle_alpha   90.00
_cell.angle_beta   90.00
_cell.angle_gamma   90.00
#
_symmetry.space_group_name_H-M   'P 1'
#
loop_
_entity.id
_entity.type
_entity.pdbx_description
1 polymer ?
#
loop_
_entity_poly.entity_id
_entity_poly.type
_entity_poly.pdbx_seq_one_letter_code
_entity_poly.pdbx_strand_id
1 'polypeptide(L)' 'QMWCPNFKDVTEELVQEAHDLGLVVCTWTVNEIKDLENMVDAGVDGIITDYPDRAQRVLASRGLRW' A
#
# COMPACT_ATOMS: atom_id res chain seq x y z
N GLN A 1 0.05 11.48 -11.98
CA GLN A 1 1.47 11.27 -11.61
C GLN A 1 1.52 10.26 -10.46
N MET A 2 2.68 9.70 -10.11
CA MET A 2 2.77 8.63 -9.08
C MET A 2 3.87 8.92 -8.08
N TRP A 3 3.60 8.71 -6.80
CA TRP A 3 4.56 8.76 -5.70
C TRP A 3 4.87 7.33 -5.24
N CYS A 4 6.14 6.95 -5.24
CA CYS A 4 6.60 5.60 -4.88
C CYS A 4 7.55 5.59 -3.66
N PRO A 5 7.03 5.82 -2.45
CA PRO A 5 7.85 5.86 -1.23
C PRO A 5 8.21 4.46 -0.71
N ASN A 6 9.25 4.41 0.14
CA ASN A 6 9.47 3.27 1.00
C ASN A 6 8.31 3.16 2.01
N PHE A 7 7.81 1.95 2.26
CA PHE A 7 6.64 1.75 3.12
C PHE A 7 6.82 2.24 4.56
N LYS A 8 8.06 2.35 5.04
CA LYS A 8 8.37 2.86 6.38
C LYS A 8 8.18 4.37 6.52
N ASP A 9 8.13 5.07 5.40
CA ASP A 9 7.93 6.53 5.35
C ASP A 9 6.47 6.89 5.04
N VAL A 10 5.59 5.90 4.90
CA VAL A 10 4.17 6.09 4.57
C VAL A 10 3.37 6.26 5.85
N THR A 11 2.57 7.32 5.91
CA THR A 11 1.49 7.50 6.87
C THR A 11 0.19 7.78 6.13
N GLU A 12 -0.95 7.55 6.77
CA GLU A 12 -2.28 7.82 6.19
C GLU A 12 -2.42 9.29 5.77
N GLU A 13 -1.87 10.22 6.56
CA GLU A 13 -1.91 11.65 6.25
C GLU A 13 -1.13 12.00 4.96
N LEU A 14 0.03 11.38 4.76
CA LEU A 14 0.83 11.58 3.55
C LEU A 14 0.16 10.96 2.32
N VAL A 15 -0.52 9.83 2.48
CA VAL A 15 -1.31 9.21 1.40
C VAL A 15 -2.45 10.13 1.01
N GLN A 16 -3.20 10.65 1.98
CA GLN A 16 -4.29 11.59 1.72
C GLN A 16 -3.80 12.87 1.02
N GLU A 17 -2.68 13.45 1.47
CA GLU A 17 -2.07 14.62 0.82
C GLU A 17 -1.69 14.31 -0.64
N ALA A 18 -1.09 13.14 -0.89
CA ALA A 18 -0.75 12.72 -2.24
C ALA A 18 -2.00 12.55 -3.12
N HIS A 19 -3.07 11.98 -2.58
CA HIS A 19 -4.35 11.86 -3.28
C HIS A 19 -4.99 13.22 -3.59
N ASP A 20 -4.93 14.18 -2.65
CA ASP A 20 -5.42 15.56 -2.84
C ASP A 20 -4.66 16.30 -3.96
N LEU A 21 -3.38 15.95 -4.15
CA LEU A 21 -2.54 16.44 -5.25
C LEU A 21 -2.76 15.66 -6.57
N GLY A 22 -3.67 14.68 -6.61
CA GLY A 22 -3.97 13.86 -7.78
C GLY A 22 -2.88 12.83 -8.11
N LEU A 23 -2.11 12.42 -7.11
CA LEU A 23 -1.10 11.38 -7.24
C LEU A 23 -1.67 10.01 -6.89
N VAL A 24 -1.16 8.98 -7.57
CA VAL A 24 -1.33 7.58 -7.16
C VAL A 24 -0.18 7.22 -6.22
N VAL A 25 -0.44 6.49 -5.14
CA VAL A 25 0.58 6.09 -4.16
C VAL A 25 0.87 4.60 -4.29
N CYS A 26 2.09 4.24 -4.67
CA CYS A 26 2.51 2.85 -4.80
C CYS A 26 3.81 2.57 -4.03
N THR A 27 3.73 1.84 -2.93
CA THR A 27 4.87 1.66 -2.01
C THR A 27 5.65 0.37 -2.26
N TRP A 28 6.92 0.36 -1.84
CA TRP A 28 7.85 -0.76 -2.01
C TRP A 28 8.80 -0.92 -0.81
N THR A 29 9.46 -2.08 -0.62
CA THR A 29 8.98 -3.42 -0.98
C THR A 29 8.40 -4.02 0.30
N VAL A 30 7.12 -4.39 0.30
CA VAL A 30 6.39 -4.78 1.51
C VAL A 30 6.23 -6.29 1.57
N ASN A 31 6.91 -6.95 2.50
CA ASN A 31 7.01 -8.41 2.52
C ASN A 31 6.34 -9.08 3.72
N GLU A 32 6.18 -8.35 4.82
CA GLU A 32 5.58 -8.86 6.05
C GLU A 32 4.07 -8.63 6.07
N ILE A 33 3.30 -9.61 6.57
CA ILE A 33 1.83 -9.57 6.57
C ILE A 33 1.31 -8.33 7.32
N LYS A 34 1.92 -8.01 8.46
CA LYS A 34 1.54 -6.83 9.25
C LYS A 34 1.76 -5.53 8.48
N ASP A 35 2.86 -5.43 7.74
CA ASP A 35 3.15 -4.22 6.96
C ASP A 35 2.24 -4.12 5.74
N LEU A 36 1.90 -5.26 5.10
CA LEU A 36 0.88 -5.31 4.05
C LEU A 36 -0.46 -4.79 4.57
N GLU A 37 -0.91 -5.28 5.73
CA GLU A 37 -2.12 -4.82 6.40
C GLU A 37 -2.08 -3.31 6.68
N ASN A 38 -0.97 -2.81 7.24
CA ASN A 38 -0.79 -1.38 7.52
C ASN A 38 -0.85 -0.53 6.24
N MET A 39 -0.25 -0.97 5.14
CA MET A 39 -0.26 -0.20 3.88
C MET A 39 -1.65 -0.19 3.24
N VAL A 40 -2.39 -1.29 3.34
CA VAL A 40 -3.80 -1.34 2.94
C VAL A 40 -4.64 -0.40 3.79
N ASP A 41 -4.42 -0.39 5.11
CA ASP A 41 -5.13 0.51 6.03
C ASP A 41 -4.78 1.98 5.80
N ALA A 42 -3.52 2.28 5.42
CA ALA A 42 -3.07 3.62 5.04
C ALA A 42 -3.66 4.11 3.70
N GLY A 43 -4.36 3.25 2.95
CA GLY A 43 -5.05 3.63 1.72
C GLY A 43 -4.16 3.72 0.49
N VAL A 44 -2.99 3.06 0.46
CA VAL A 44 -2.13 3.07 -0.74
C VAL A 44 -2.83 2.39 -1.92
N ASP A 45 -2.60 2.90 -3.13
CA ASP A 45 -3.21 2.37 -4.36
C ASP A 45 -2.49 1.11 -4.88
N GLY A 46 -1.22 0.94 -4.51
CA GLY A 46 -0.40 -0.18 -4.97
C GLY A 46 0.66 -0.60 -3.97
N ILE A 47 0.94 -1.90 -3.94
CA ILE A 47 1.98 -2.51 -3.11
C ILE A 47 2.91 -3.33 -4.00
N ILE A 48 4.19 -3.00 -3.96
CA ILE A 48 5.26 -3.79 -4.56
C ILE A 48 5.76 -4.76 -3.49
N THR A 49 5.76 -6.05 -3.79
CA THR A 49 6.12 -7.13 -2.87
C THR A 49 6.85 -8.25 -3.59
N ASP A 50 7.77 -8.92 -2.88
CA ASP A 50 8.40 -10.15 -3.36
C ASP A 50 7.49 -11.38 -3.14
N TYR A 51 6.42 -11.23 -2.34
CA TYR A 51 5.50 -12.30 -1.93
C TYR A 51 4.05 -11.99 -2.32
N PRO A 52 3.71 -12.02 -3.63
CA PRO A 52 2.37 -11.67 -4.10
C PRO A 52 1.27 -12.56 -3.50
N ASP A 53 1.56 -13.83 -3.19
CA ASP A 53 0.63 -14.75 -2.56
C ASP A 53 0.20 -14.30 -1.14
N ARG A 54 1.11 -13.69 -0.38
CA ARG A 54 0.80 -13.15 0.95
C ARG A 54 -0.09 -11.93 0.85
N ALA A 55 0.25 -11.03 -0.05
CA ALA A 55 -0.60 -9.88 -0.34
C ALA A 55 -2.01 -10.38 -0.76
N GLN A 56 -2.12 -11.45 -1.56
CA GLN A 56 -3.43 -11.98 -2.05
C GLN A 56 -4.33 -12.35 -0.91
N ARG A 57 -3.75 -13.03 0.09
CA ARG A 57 -4.47 -13.42 1.30
C ARG A 57 -4.91 -12.22 2.11
N VAL A 58 -4.07 -11.19 2.23
CA VAL A 58 -4.39 -9.95 2.96
C VAL A 58 -5.51 -9.17 2.26
N LEU A 59 -5.46 -8.94 0.94
CA LEU A 59 -6.56 -8.23 0.28
C LEU A 59 -7.84 -9.04 0.28
N ALA A 60 -7.77 -10.37 0.07
CA ALA A 60 -8.94 -11.23 0.13
C ALA A 60 -9.60 -11.24 1.53
N SER A 61 -8.83 -11.21 2.62
CA SER A 61 -9.37 -11.14 3.98
C SER A 61 -10.07 -9.81 4.28
N ARG A 62 -9.70 -8.75 3.54
CA ARG A 62 -10.30 -7.40 3.61
C ARG A 62 -11.44 -7.21 2.60
N GLY A 63 -11.82 -8.24 1.84
CA GLY A 63 -12.84 -8.16 0.79
C GLY A 63 -12.39 -7.40 -0.47
N LEU A 64 -11.09 -7.15 -0.61
CA LEU A 64 -10.47 -6.45 -1.73
C LEU A 64 -9.92 -7.45 -2.76
N ARG A 65 -9.79 -6.98 -4.01
CA ARG A 65 -9.20 -7.73 -5.12
C ARG A 65 -8.34 -6.80 -5.95
N TRP A 66 -7.39 -7.38 -6.68
CA TRP A 66 -6.51 -6.69 -7.60
C TRP A 66 -6.42 -7.42 -8.93
#